data_AF-A0A379WK25-F1
#
_entry.id   AF-A0A379WK25-F1
#
_cell.length_a   1.000
_cell.length_b   1.000
_cell.length_c   1.000
_cell.angle_alpha   90.00
_cell.angle_beta   90.00
_cell.angle_gamma   90.00
#
_symmetry.space_group_name_H-M   'P 1'
#
loop_
_entity.id
_entity.type
_entity.pdbx_description
1 polymer ?
#
loop_
_entity_poly.entity_id
_entity_poly.type
_entity_poly.pdbx_seq_one_letter_code
_entity_poly.pdbx_strand_id
1 'polypeptide(L)' 'MKLPKEKVIDTTAAGDSFSAGYLAVRLTGGSATDAAKRGHLTASTVIQYRGAIIPHDAMPQ' A
#
# COMPACT_ATOMS: atom_id res chain seq x y z
N MET A 1 8.38 -6.32 5.83
CA MET A 1 7.28 -6.51 6.81
C MET A 1 6.59 -7.81 6.48
N LYS A 2 6.27 -8.65 7.46
CA LYS A 2 5.58 -9.93 7.22
C LYS A 2 4.13 -9.76 7.69
N LEU A 3 3.19 -9.75 6.75
CA LEU A 3 1.76 -9.72 7.05
C LEU A 3 1.28 -11.16 7.27
N PRO A 4 0.63 -11.50 8.40
CA PRO A 4 0.04 -12.82 8.60
C PRO A 4 -1.02 -13.13 7.53
N LYS A 5 -1.11 -14.39 7.09
CA LYS A 5 -2.01 -14.81 5.99
C LYS A 5 -3.46 -14.47 6.30
N GLU A 6 -3.88 -14.63 7.55
CA GLU A 6 -5.22 -14.36 8.05
C GLU A 6 -5.64 -12.89 7.95
N LYS A 7 -4.67 -11.97 7.80
CA LYS A 7 -4.96 -10.55 7.58
C LYS A 7 -5.16 -10.21 6.10
N VAL A 8 -4.81 -11.10 5.17
CA VAL A 8 -5.03 -10.88 3.73
C VAL A 8 -6.47 -11.25 3.39
N ILE A 9 -7.32 -10.24 3.18
CA ILE A 9 -8.76 -10.41 2.91
C ILE A 9 -9.05 -10.41 1.41
N ASP A 10 -8.39 -9.53 0.65
CA ASP A 10 -8.64 -9.33 -0.78
C ASP A 10 -7.37 -8.80 -1.44
N THR A 11 -6.84 -9.46 -2.47
CA THR A 11 -5.62 -9.01 -3.15
C THR A 11 -5.88 -8.00 -4.28
N THR A 12 -7.14 -7.63 -4.50
CA THR A 12 -7.53 -6.61 -5.48
C THR A 12 -6.80 -5.29 -5.21
N ALA A 13 -6.36 -4.62 -6.28
CA ALA A 13 -5.65 -3.32 -6.25
C ALA A 13 -4.32 -3.28 -5.48
N ALA A 14 -3.71 -4.42 -5.12
CA ALA A 14 -2.39 -4.44 -4.46
C ALA A 14 -1.28 -3.78 -5.31
N GLY A 15 -1.26 -4.02 -6.62
CA GLY A 15 -0.27 -3.42 -7.54
C GLY A 15 -0.51 -1.93 -7.81
N ASP A 16 -1.76 -1.54 -7.98
CA ASP A 16 -2.14 -0.14 -8.20
C ASP A 16 -1.82 0.71 -6.97
N SER A 17 -2.17 0.20 -5.78
CA SER A 17 -1.88 0.87 -4.50
C SER A 17 -0.37 0.91 -4.19
N PHE A 18 0.39 -0.12 -4.56
CA PHE A 18 1.86 -0.05 -4.52
C PHE A 18 2.38 1.09 -5.38
N SER A 19 1.91 1.17 -6.63
CA SER A 19 2.35 2.20 -7.57
C SER A 19 1.99 3.60 -7.08
N ALA A 20 0.77 3.78 -6.53
CA ALA A 20 0.34 5.04 -5.93
C ALA A 20 1.22 5.43 -4.74
N GLY A 21 1.48 4.52 -3.79
CA GLY A 21 2.36 4.78 -2.66
C GLY A 21 3.80 5.07 -3.08
N TYR A 22 4.32 4.37 -4.09
CA TYR A 22 5.64 4.62 -4.64
C TYR A 22 5.74 6.03 -5.24
N LEU A 23 4.80 6.39 -6.12
CA LEU A 23 4.78 7.69 -6.78
C LEU A 23 4.57 8.83 -5.79
N ALA A 24 3.76 8.64 -4.74
CA ALA A 24 3.53 9.64 -3.71
C ALA A 24 4.82 10.11 -3.03
N VAL A 25 5.82 9.23 -2.87
CA VAL A 25 7.12 9.58 -2.31
C VAL A 25 8.12 9.95 -3.40
N ARG A 26 8.13 9.23 -4.53
CA ARG A 26 9.13 9.44 -5.58
C ARG A 26 8.96 10.80 -6.26
N LEU A 27 7.72 11.23 -6.50
CA LEU A 27 7.41 12.51 -7.14
C LEU A 27 7.60 13.71 -6.20
N THR A 28 7.72 13.48 -4.89
CA THR A 28 8.00 14.52 -3.88
C THR A 28 9.46 14.52 -3.43
N GLY A 29 10.37 13.95 -4.24
CA GLY A 29 11.82 14.00 -4.00
C GLY A 29 12.39 12.87 -3.15
N GLY A 30 11.59 11.89 -2.74
CA GLY A 30 12.06 10.74 -1.97
C GLY A 30 12.95 9.79 -2.77
N SER A 31 13.78 9.03 -2.04
CA SER A 31 14.64 7.99 -2.62
C SER A 31 13.82 6.85 -3.21
N ALA A 32 14.40 6.08 -4.14
CA ALA A 32 13.74 4.89 -4.68
C ALA A 32 13.42 3.86 -3.58
N THR A 33 14.29 3.75 -2.58
CA THR A 33 14.12 2.85 -1.43
C THR A 33 12.94 3.29 -0.56
N ASP A 34 12.80 4.58 -0.27
CA ASP A 34 11.69 5.07 0.55
C ASP A 34 10.36 5.03 -0.19
N ALA A 35 10.38 5.27 -1.50
CA ALA A 35 9.23 5.04 -2.37
C ALA A 35 8.79 3.57 -2.37
N ALA A 36 9.73 2.62 -2.48
CA ALA A 36 9.41 1.19 -2.39
C ALA A 36 8.82 0.81 -1.03
N LYS A 37 9.36 1.36 0.08
CA LYS A 37 8.79 1.15 1.41
C LYS A 37 7.36 1.68 1.51
N ARG A 38 7.07 2.88 0.98
CA ARG A 38 5.71 3.45 0.98
C ARG A 38 4.77 2.64 0.09
N GLY A 39 5.21 2.20 -1.08
CA GLY A 39 4.43 1.32 -1.94
C GLY A 39 4.06 0.02 -1.23
N HIS A 40 5.03 -0.64 -0.59
CA HIS A 40 4.79 -1.86 0.18
C HIS A 40 3.83 -1.62 1.36
N LEU A 41 3.99 -0.52 2.10
CA LEU A 41 3.09 -0.17 3.20
C LEU A 41 1.65 0.00 2.67
N THR A 42 1.47 0.79 1.62
CA THR A 42 0.15 1.07 1.03
C THR A 42 -0.52 -0.21 0.54
N ALA A 43 0.19 -1.04 -0.24
CA ALA A 43 -0.34 -2.32 -0.71
C ALA A 43 -0.65 -3.28 0.45
N SER A 44 0.22 -3.35 1.46
CA SER A 44 -0.01 -4.21 2.62
C SER A 44 -1.22 -3.80 3.44
N THR A 45 -1.56 -2.51 3.47
CA THR A 45 -2.80 -2.02 4.08
C THR A 45 -4.02 -2.37 3.23
N VAL A 46 -3.95 -2.09 1.92
CA VAL A 46 -5.10 -2.30 1.01
C VAL A 46 -5.58 -3.75 1.03
N ILE A 47 -4.67 -4.72 1.01
CA ILE A 47 -5.06 -6.13 0.97
C ILE A 47 -5.75 -6.65 2.25
N GLN A 48 -5.81 -5.84 3.31
CA GLN A 48 -6.49 -6.15 4.57
C GLN A 48 -7.97 -5.74 4.58
N TYR A 49 -8.50 -5.21 3.46
CA TYR A 49 -9.88 -4.76 3.33
C TYR A 49 -10.50 -5.29 2.04
N ARG A 50 -11.83 -5.45 2.02
CA ARG A 50 -12.58 -5.87 0.83
C ARG A 50 -12.69 -4.71 -0.17
N GLY A 51 -12.39 -4.97 -1.44
CA GLY A 51 -12.55 -4.01 -2.53
C GLY A 51 -11.30 -3.16 -2.81
N ALA A 52 -11.29 -2.48 -3.96
CA ALA A 52 -10.11 -1.79 -4.48
C ALA A 52 -9.77 -0.47 -3.73
N ILE A 53 -10.78 0.22 -3.20
CA ILE A 53 -10.63 1.48 -2.47
C ILE A 53 -11.04 1.22 -1.02
N ILE A 54 -10.08 1.35 -0.11
CA ILE A 54 -10.30 1.11 1.33
C ILE A 54 -10.87 2.35 2.03
N PRO A 55 -11.46 2.21 3.22
CA PRO A 55 -11.85 3.36 4.05
C PRO A 55 -10.69 4.34 4.26
N HIS A 56 -10.99 5.65 4.23
CA HIS A 56 -9.96 6.68 4.35
C HIS A 56 -9.20 6.62 5.69
N ASP A 57 -9.91 6.29 6.77
CA ASP A 57 -9.36 6.11 8.12
C ASP A 57 -8.45 4.88 8.24
N ALA A 58 -8.52 3.94 7.29
CA ALA A 58 -7.61 2.81 7.21
C ALA A 58 -6.28 3.14 6.50
N MET A 59 -6.16 4.28 5.81
CA MET A 59 -4.97 4.62 5.04
C MET A 59 -3.74 4.79 5.94
N PRO A 60 -2.56 4.27 5.54
CA PRO A 60 -1.35 4.39 6.33
C PRO A 60 -0.78 5.83 6.25
N GLN A 61 -0.42 6.38 7.41
CA GLN A 61 0.23 7.70 7.56
C GLN A 61 1.64 7.71 6.98
#